data_AF-A0A916E496-F1
#
_entry.id   AF-A0A916E496-F1
#
_cell.length_a   1.000
_cell.length_b   1.000
_cell.length_c   1.000
_cell.angle_alpha   90.00
_cell.angle_beta   90.00
_cell.angle_gamma   90.00
#
_symmetry.space_group_name_H-M   'P 1'
#
loop_
_entity.id
_entity.type
_entity.pdbx_description
1 polymer ?
#
loop_
_entity_poly.entity_id
_entity_poly.type
_entity_poly.pdbx_seq_one_letter_code
_entity_poly.pdbx_strand_id
1 'polypeptide(L)'
;MLFELNFTHIKFILEATKTTVQERPNAIDLIMNISQRICLPEQKKEDTRKDLLYNNIIKLFRSKMVGWRNGIQNTFGKSFVECLTAALWYIDPHRTKFTERSLLLGELFNELDQYQKEQNYNLYYFTGKHAKYNLEHDKLEKLASSLELSVAQPWAANESWENIIEEVFIFTSSMRKYANNLE
;
A
#
# COMPACT_ATOMS: atom_id res chain seq x y z
N MET A 1 62.42 33.10 40.53
CA MET A 1 62.80 33.56 39.19
C MET A 1 61.89 32.84 38.21
N LEU A 2 60.92 33.55 37.63
CA LEU A 2 59.92 33.01 36.69
C LEU A 2 60.53 33.03 35.28
N PHE A 3 60.49 31.89 34.57
CA PHE A 3 60.75 31.84 33.13
C PHE A 3 59.41 31.84 32.40
N GLU A 4 59.11 32.93 31.70
CA GLU A 4 58.05 32.96 30.69
C GLU A 4 58.61 32.47 29.35
N LEU A 5 57.99 31.44 28.78
CA LEU A 5 58.26 30.97 27.43
C LEU A 5 57.23 31.60 26.48
N ASN A 6 57.65 32.64 25.76
CA ASN A 6 56.87 33.29 24.71
C ASN A 6 56.95 32.48 23.40
N PHE A 7 56.02 31.56 23.19
CA PHE A 7 55.83 30.93 21.89
C PHE A 7 54.87 31.77 21.04
N THR A 8 55.40 32.50 20.04
CA THR A 8 54.60 33.31 19.11
C THR A 8 54.15 32.58 17.85
N HIS A 9 54.64 31.36 17.59
CA HIS A 9 54.32 30.65 16.36
C HIS A 9 54.16 29.15 16.60
N ILE A 10 52.99 28.63 16.25
CA ILE A 10 52.68 27.19 16.20
C ILE A 10 52.85 26.75 14.75
N LYS A 11 53.74 25.78 14.51
CA LYS A 11 53.95 25.19 13.18
C LYS A 11 53.25 23.83 13.13
N PHE A 12 52.21 23.72 12.30
CA PHE A 12 51.56 22.44 12.05
C PHE A 12 52.31 21.71 10.93
N ILE A 13 52.63 20.44 11.17
CA ILE A 13 53.13 19.51 10.15
C ILE A 13 51.97 18.60 9.79
N LEU A 14 51.50 18.68 8.55
CA LEU A 14 50.54 17.73 8.00
C LEU A 14 51.32 16.50 7.55
N GLU A 15 51.34 15.45 8.38
CA GLU A 15 51.76 14.13 7.94
C GLU A 15 50.69 13.56 7.01
N ALA A 16 51.06 13.36 5.75
CA ALA A 16 50.22 12.66 4.78
C ALA A 16 50.19 11.17 5.14
N THR A 17 49.31 10.78 6.06
CA THR A 17 48.91 9.39 6.19
C THR A 17 48.24 9.00 4.88
N LYS A 18 48.75 7.96 4.20
CA LYS A 18 48.05 7.32 3.09
C LYS A 18 46.82 6.62 3.66
N THR A 19 45.77 7.39 3.91
CA THR A 19 44.44 6.86 4.14
C THR A 19 44.04 6.21 2.83
N THR A 20 43.92 4.88 2.80
CA THR A 20 43.07 4.22 1.82
C THR A 20 41.69 4.82 2.01
N VAL A 21 41.35 5.83 1.20
CA VAL A 21 40.00 6.38 1.15
C VAL A 21 39.16 5.25 0.59
N GLN A 22 38.55 4.48 1.49
CA GLN A 22 37.44 3.63 1.12
C GLN A 22 36.39 4.59 0.56
N GLU A 23 36.18 4.56 -0.76
CA GLU A 23 35.20 5.40 -1.45
C GLU A 23 33.85 5.21 -0.75
N ARG A 24 33.51 6.13 0.14
CA ARG A 24 32.19 6.17 0.75
C ARG A 24 31.25 6.70 -0.32
N PRO A 25 30.10 6.05 -0.55
CA PRO A 25 29.09 6.58 -1.46
C PRO A 25 28.80 8.03 -1.09
N ASN A 26 28.77 8.92 -2.07
CA ASN A 26 28.41 10.30 -1.86
C ASN A 26 27.03 10.33 -1.18
N ALA A 27 26.89 11.11 -0.10
CA ALA A 27 25.64 11.21 0.64
C ALA A 27 24.46 11.61 -0.28
N ILE A 28 24.72 12.41 -1.30
CA ILE A 28 23.74 12.80 -2.31
C ILE A 28 23.30 11.60 -3.15
N ASP A 29 24.24 10.77 -3.61
CA ASP A 29 23.93 9.56 -4.38
C ASP A 29 23.18 8.53 -3.52
N LEU A 30 23.50 8.45 -2.23
CA LEU A 30 22.79 7.61 -1.27
C LEU A 30 21.34 8.08 -1.10
N ILE A 31 21.11 9.39 -0.92
CA ILE A 31 19.77 9.97 -0.79
C ILE A 31 18.98 9.78 -2.08
N MET A 32 19.59 10.01 -3.25
CA MET A 32 18.98 9.75 -4.54
C MET A 32 18.62 8.27 -4.73
N ASN A 33 19.48 7.35 -4.33
CA ASN A 33 19.17 5.92 -4.41
C ASN A 33 18.00 5.55 -3.49
N ILE A 34 17.99 6.06 -2.25
CA ILE A 34 16.92 5.80 -1.29
C ILE A 34 15.58 6.35 -1.78
N SER A 35 15.53 7.53 -2.40
CA SER A 35 14.28 8.12 -2.89
C SER A 35 13.64 7.31 -4.02
N GLN A 36 14.46 6.62 -4.82
CA GLN A 36 13.99 5.75 -5.91
C GLN A 36 13.48 4.38 -5.42
N ARG A 37 13.68 4.02 -4.16
CA ARG A 37 13.23 2.74 -3.63
C ARG A 37 11.71 2.69 -3.60
N ILE A 38 11.19 1.59 -4.14
CA ILE A 38 9.78 1.24 -4.06
C ILE A 38 9.53 0.64 -2.67
N CYS A 39 8.64 1.28 -1.92
CA CYS A 39 8.26 0.89 -0.57
C CYS A 39 6.76 0.60 -0.51
N LEU A 40 6.39 -0.43 0.25
CA LEU A 40 5.00 -0.75 0.55
C LEU A 40 4.66 -0.28 1.97
N PRO A 41 3.37 0.00 2.26
CA PRO A 41 2.91 0.25 3.61
C PRO A 41 3.31 -0.86 4.57
N GLU A 42 3.53 -0.50 5.82
CA GLU A 42 3.82 -1.47 6.87
C GLU A 42 2.65 -2.45 7.05
N GLN A 43 3.00 -3.73 7.18
CA GLN A 43 2.03 -4.78 7.49
C GLN A 43 1.51 -4.58 8.92
N LYS A 44 0.22 -4.86 9.10
CA LYS A 44 -0.42 -4.84 10.41
C LYS A 44 -0.05 -6.11 11.17
N LYS A 45 -0.01 -6.02 12.50
CA LYS A 45 -0.05 -7.22 13.33
C LYS A 45 -1.39 -7.92 13.06
N GLU A 46 -1.35 -9.20 12.73
CA GLU A 46 -2.54 -9.98 12.33
C GLU A 46 -3.39 -10.36 13.55
N ASP A 47 -4.03 -9.38 14.18
CA ASP A 47 -4.96 -9.60 15.29
C ASP A 47 -6.36 -9.96 14.78
N THR A 48 -6.74 -9.53 13.58
CA THR A 48 -8.03 -9.83 12.95
C THR A 48 -7.91 -10.40 11.54
N ARG A 49 -8.99 -11.04 11.04
CA ARG A 49 -9.08 -11.46 9.64
C ARG A 49 -9.09 -10.29 8.64
N LYS A 50 -9.46 -9.09 9.09
CA LYS A 50 -9.38 -7.88 8.28
C LYS A 50 -7.94 -7.40 8.16
N ASP A 51 -7.14 -7.57 9.21
CA ASP A 51 -5.68 -7.30 9.16
C ASP A 51 -4.97 -8.30 8.24
N LEU A 52 -5.40 -9.58 8.25
CA LEU A 52 -4.93 -10.56 7.28
C LEU A 52 -5.23 -10.14 5.83
N LEU A 53 -6.47 -9.67 5.54
CA LEU A 53 -6.81 -9.15 4.21
C LEU A 53 -5.91 -7.97 3.82
N TYR A 54 -5.72 -7.02 4.74
CA TYR A 54 -4.81 -5.89 4.53
C TYR A 54 -3.39 -6.37 4.18
N ASN A 55 -2.83 -7.28 4.96
CA ASN A 55 -1.48 -7.81 4.74
C ASN A 55 -1.36 -8.62 3.44
N ASN A 56 -2.41 -9.33 3.05
CA ASN A 56 -2.43 -10.07 1.80
C ASN A 56 -2.53 -9.17 0.57
N ILE A 57 -3.22 -8.03 0.66
CA ILE A 57 -3.14 -6.98 -0.37
C ILE A 57 -1.70 -6.47 -0.50
N ILE A 58 -1.00 -6.23 0.61
CA ILE A 58 0.42 -5.84 0.58
C ILE A 58 1.30 -6.91 -0.09
N LYS A 59 1.07 -8.20 0.20
CA LYS A 59 1.79 -9.31 -0.46
C LYS A 59 1.50 -9.37 -1.96
N LEU A 60 0.24 -9.16 -2.35
CA LEU A 60 -0.17 -9.09 -3.76
C LEU A 60 0.54 -7.95 -4.48
N PHE A 61 0.57 -6.75 -3.89
CA PHE A 61 1.30 -5.62 -4.47
C PHE A 61 2.80 -5.89 -4.58
N ARG A 62 3.38 -6.59 -3.60
CA ARG A 62 4.78 -7.03 -3.67
C ARG A 62 5.03 -8.00 -4.82
N SER A 63 4.13 -8.95 -5.08
CA SER A 63 4.28 -9.90 -6.20
C SER A 63 4.16 -9.23 -7.56
N LYS A 64 3.41 -8.12 -7.66
CA LYS A 64 3.32 -7.28 -8.85
C LYS A 64 4.44 -6.24 -8.96
N MET A 65 5.41 -6.26 -8.04
CA MET A 65 6.55 -5.33 -7.98
C MET A 65 6.15 -3.84 -7.96
N VAL A 66 4.99 -3.52 -7.39
CA VAL A 66 4.51 -2.15 -7.23
C VAL A 66 4.80 -1.59 -5.85
N GLY A 67 4.69 -0.28 -5.72
CA GLY A 67 4.79 0.41 -4.43
C GLY A 67 4.97 1.91 -4.62
N TRP A 68 5.22 2.60 -3.52
CA TRP A 68 5.34 4.04 -3.48
C TRP A 68 6.80 4.46 -3.30
N ARG A 69 7.16 5.59 -3.89
CA ARG A 69 8.48 6.23 -3.74
C ARG A 69 8.38 7.44 -2.81
N ASN A 70 9.52 8.00 -2.41
CA ASN A 70 9.58 9.26 -1.66
C ASN A 70 8.83 9.29 -0.31
N GLY A 71 8.69 8.14 0.36
CA GLY A 71 8.16 8.11 1.73
C GLY A 71 6.63 8.20 1.86
N ILE A 72 5.88 8.21 0.75
CA ILE A 72 4.41 8.34 0.79
C ILE A 72 3.67 7.01 1.04
N GLN A 73 4.40 5.89 1.21
CA GLN A 73 3.80 4.58 1.45
C GLN A 73 2.98 4.54 2.73
N ASN A 74 3.42 5.19 3.80
CA ASN A 74 2.71 5.18 5.09
C ASN A 74 1.64 6.28 5.21
N THR A 75 1.47 7.11 4.17
CA THR A 75 0.41 8.13 4.07
C THR A 75 -0.61 7.73 2.99
N PHE A 76 -0.39 8.14 1.74
CA PHE A 76 -1.28 7.84 0.63
C PHE A 76 -1.37 6.35 0.34
N GLY A 77 -0.24 5.63 0.37
CA GLY A 77 -0.24 4.19 0.12
C GLY A 77 -1.04 3.42 1.17
N LYS A 78 -0.84 3.75 2.45
CA LYS A 78 -1.59 3.16 3.55
C LYS A 78 -3.09 3.47 3.40
N SER A 79 -3.44 4.72 3.13
CA SER A 79 -4.84 5.14 2.93
C SER A 79 -5.48 4.33 1.79
N PHE A 80 -4.80 4.18 0.66
CA PHE A 80 -5.30 3.40 -0.47
C PHE A 80 -5.54 1.93 -0.10
N VAL A 81 -4.58 1.28 0.56
CA VAL A 81 -4.73 -0.12 0.99
C VAL A 81 -5.86 -0.25 2.02
N GLU A 82 -6.05 0.72 2.91
CA GLU A 82 -7.16 0.73 3.87
C GLU A 82 -8.53 0.89 3.17
N CYS A 83 -8.64 1.77 2.18
CA CYS A 83 -9.84 1.92 1.35
C CYS A 83 -10.15 0.61 0.59
N LEU A 84 -9.15 0.01 -0.05
CA LEU A 84 -9.31 -1.25 -0.78
C LEU A 84 -9.69 -2.40 0.16
N THR A 85 -9.05 -2.50 1.32
CA THR A 85 -9.39 -3.46 2.37
C THR A 85 -10.84 -3.28 2.81
N ALA A 86 -11.30 -2.04 3.02
CA ALA A 86 -12.67 -1.77 3.45
C ALA A 86 -13.70 -2.20 2.39
N ALA A 87 -13.44 -1.91 1.11
CA ALA A 87 -14.32 -2.30 0.01
C ALA A 87 -14.38 -3.82 -0.17
N LEU A 88 -13.23 -4.48 -0.26
CA LEU A 88 -13.16 -5.93 -0.38
C LEU A 88 -13.79 -6.62 0.84
N TRP A 89 -13.52 -6.16 2.06
CA TRP A 89 -14.11 -6.72 3.28
C TRP A 89 -15.64 -6.65 3.30
N TYR A 90 -16.21 -5.55 2.77
CA TYR A 90 -17.65 -5.36 2.74
C TYR A 90 -18.35 -6.29 1.74
N ILE A 91 -17.72 -6.49 0.59
CA ILE A 91 -18.24 -7.31 -0.53
C ILE A 91 -17.92 -8.79 -0.37
N ASP A 92 -16.87 -9.14 0.38
CA ASP A 92 -16.37 -10.51 0.56
C ASP A 92 -17.47 -11.55 0.85
N PRO A 93 -18.46 -11.30 1.73
CA PRO A 93 -19.52 -12.29 1.96
C PRO A 93 -20.54 -12.45 0.82
N HIS A 94 -20.50 -11.54 -0.16
CA HIS A 94 -21.49 -11.40 -1.23
C HIS A 94 -20.90 -11.61 -2.63
N ARG A 95 -19.67 -12.13 -2.75
CA ARG A 95 -19.02 -12.30 -4.07
C ARG A 95 -19.88 -13.08 -5.07
N THR A 96 -20.60 -14.10 -4.62
CA THR A 96 -21.49 -14.90 -5.49
C THR A 96 -22.60 -14.04 -6.12
N LYS A 97 -23.15 -13.05 -5.39
CA LYS A 97 -24.18 -12.14 -5.94
C LYS A 97 -23.63 -11.24 -7.05
N PHE A 98 -22.34 -10.90 -7.00
CA PHE A 98 -21.67 -10.20 -8.09
C PHE A 98 -21.50 -11.14 -9.29
N THR A 99 -21.03 -12.36 -9.08
CA THR A 99 -20.87 -13.38 -10.13
C THR A 99 -22.19 -13.70 -10.83
N GLU A 100 -23.29 -13.89 -10.08
CA GLU A 100 -24.64 -14.13 -10.61
C GLU A 100 -25.15 -13.00 -11.51
N ARG A 101 -24.65 -11.77 -11.29
CA ARG A 101 -24.96 -10.59 -12.10
C ARG A 101 -23.91 -10.32 -13.19
N SER A 102 -22.99 -11.26 -13.42
CA SER A 102 -21.86 -11.09 -14.35
C SER A 102 -21.01 -9.85 -14.06
N LEU A 103 -20.87 -9.49 -12.78
CA LEU A 103 -20.05 -8.38 -12.33
C LEU A 103 -18.71 -8.89 -11.80
N LEU A 104 -17.63 -8.39 -12.39
CA LEU A 104 -16.26 -8.79 -12.05
C LEU A 104 -15.74 -7.98 -10.88
N LEU A 105 -15.08 -8.63 -9.93
CA LEU A 105 -14.31 -7.91 -8.92
C LEU A 105 -13.00 -7.35 -9.49
N GLY A 106 -12.47 -7.96 -10.56
CA GLY A 106 -11.13 -7.74 -11.08
C GLY A 106 -10.32 -9.04 -11.00
N GLU A 107 -9.61 -9.40 -12.06
CA GLU A 107 -8.77 -10.60 -12.13
C GLU A 107 -7.65 -10.57 -11.09
N LEU A 108 -7.07 -9.38 -10.84
CA LEU A 108 -6.01 -9.18 -9.87
C LEU A 108 -6.44 -9.61 -8.47
N PHE A 109 -7.67 -9.25 -8.05
CA PHE A 109 -8.12 -9.54 -6.70
C PHE A 109 -8.44 -11.03 -6.49
N ASN A 110 -8.69 -11.78 -7.55
CA ASN A 110 -8.85 -13.24 -7.47
C ASN A 110 -7.55 -13.94 -7.03
N GLU A 111 -6.38 -13.29 -7.18
CA GLU A 111 -5.08 -13.80 -6.72
C GLU A 111 -4.89 -13.69 -5.19
N LEU A 112 -5.83 -13.10 -4.45
CA LEU A 112 -5.76 -13.07 -2.99
C LEU A 112 -5.85 -14.48 -2.40
N ASP A 113 -4.98 -14.81 -1.43
CA ASP A 113 -4.82 -16.17 -0.89
C ASP A 113 -6.11 -16.91 -0.53
N GLN A 114 -7.10 -16.19 0.06
CA GLN A 114 -8.37 -16.82 0.45
C GLN A 114 -9.29 -17.00 -0.76
N TYR A 115 -9.25 -16.09 -1.74
CA TYR A 115 -10.10 -16.18 -2.92
C TYR A 115 -9.67 -17.32 -3.84
N GLN A 116 -8.35 -17.52 -4.00
CA GLN A 116 -7.81 -18.69 -4.73
C GLN A 116 -8.22 -20.04 -4.13
N LYS A 117 -8.56 -20.05 -2.84
CA LYS A 117 -9.04 -21.24 -2.11
C LYS A 117 -10.57 -21.32 -2.05
N GLU A 118 -11.27 -20.45 -2.77
CA GLU A 118 -12.73 -20.29 -2.72
C GLU A 118 -13.25 -19.98 -1.30
N GLN A 119 -12.42 -19.36 -0.47
CA GLN A 119 -12.72 -18.97 0.91
C GLN A 119 -13.01 -17.48 1.04
N ASN A 120 -13.54 -17.09 2.21
CA ASN A 120 -13.87 -15.72 2.57
C ASN A 120 -12.88 -15.18 3.60
N TYR A 121 -12.55 -13.89 3.52
CA TYR A 121 -11.81 -13.21 4.58
C TYR A 121 -12.72 -12.93 5.79
N ASN A 122 -13.91 -12.39 5.55
CA ASN A 122 -14.92 -12.01 6.53
C ASN A 122 -15.76 -13.23 6.98
N LEU A 123 -15.08 -14.18 7.62
CA LEU A 123 -15.71 -15.37 8.21
C LEU A 123 -16.70 -15.03 9.33
N TYR A 124 -16.53 -13.86 9.98
CA TYR A 124 -17.45 -13.36 10.99
C TYR A 124 -18.85 -13.21 10.41
N TYR A 125 -18.98 -12.70 9.19
CA TYR A 125 -20.28 -12.60 8.51
C TYR A 125 -21.01 -13.94 8.45
N PHE A 126 -20.34 -15.07 8.27
CA PHE A 126 -21.01 -16.37 8.16
C PHE A 126 -21.26 -17.03 9.52
N THR A 127 -20.28 -16.96 10.41
CA THR A 127 -20.26 -17.72 11.67
C THR A 127 -20.90 -16.99 12.86
N GLY A 128 -21.03 -15.67 12.77
CA GLY A 128 -21.55 -14.87 13.89
C GLY A 128 -23.07 -14.96 14.06
N LYS A 129 -23.54 -14.74 15.29
CA LYS A 129 -24.97 -14.68 15.66
C LYS A 129 -25.64 -13.32 15.36
N HIS A 130 -24.89 -12.36 14.82
CA HIS A 130 -25.41 -11.04 14.47
C HIS A 130 -26.27 -11.12 13.20
N ALA A 131 -27.19 -10.15 13.07
CA ALA A 131 -27.98 -9.95 11.86
C ALA A 131 -27.06 -9.75 10.65
N LYS A 132 -27.34 -10.49 9.57
CA LYS A 132 -26.59 -10.37 8.33
C LYS A 132 -27.01 -9.09 7.62
N TYR A 133 -26.02 -8.27 7.28
CA TYR A 133 -26.29 -7.10 6.45
C TYR A 133 -26.49 -7.52 4.99
N ASN A 134 -27.27 -6.72 4.27
CA ASN A 134 -27.29 -6.72 2.81
C ASN A 134 -26.40 -5.60 2.29
N LEU A 135 -26.01 -5.69 1.02
CA LEU A 135 -25.36 -4.59 0.34
C LEU A 135 -26.34 -3.44 0.19
N GLU A 136 -25.85 -2.23 0.40
CA GLU A 136 -26.63 -0.99 0.42
C GLU A 136 -26.07 -0.07 -0.65
N HIS A 137 -26.95 0.61 -1.39
CA HIS A 137 -26.59 1.53 -2.47
C HIS A 137 -25.54 2.56 -2.01
N ASP A 138 -25.89 3.38 -1.01
CA ASP A 138 -25.05 4.48 -0.54
C ASP A 138 -23.68 4.03 -0.03
N LYS A 139 -23.62 2.83 0.57
CA LYS A 139 -22.37 2.30 1.09
C LYS A 139 -21.46 1.79 -0.02
N LEU A 140 -22.01 1.15 -1.05
CA LEU A 140 -21.25 0.77 -2.24
C LEU A 140 -20.73 2.01 -2.98
N GLU A 141 -21.58 3.02 -3.16
CA GLU A 141 -21.22 4.28 -3.83
C GLU A 141 -20.12 5.03 -3.07
N LYS A 142 -20.22 5.10 -1.74
CA LYS A 142 -19.18 5.69 -0.89
C LYS A 142 -17.85 4.96 -0.96
N LEU A 143 -17.87 3.62 -0.98
CA LEU A 143 -16.65 2.81 -1.09
C LEU A 143 -15.99 2.97 -2.47
N ALA A 144 -16.79 2.95 -3.54
CA ALA A 144 -16.33 3.20 -4.90
C ALA A 144 -15.68 4.60 -5.03
N SER A 145 -16.38 5.64 -4.58
CA SER A 145 -15.88 7.02 -4.61
C SER A 145 -14.61 7.20 -3.78
N SER A 146 -14.52 6.57 -2.61
CA SER A 146 -13.30 6.63 -1.78
C SER A 146 -12.09 5.97 -2.44
N LEU A 147 -12.29 4.89 -3.18
CA LEU A 147 -11.22 4.23 -3.94
C LEU A 147 -10.76 5.08 -5.11
N GLU A 148 -11.69 5.64 -5.87
CA GLU A 148 -11.38 6.51 -7.01
C GLU A 148 -10.63 7.77 -6.60
N LEU A 149 -11.02 8.41 -5.49
CA LEU A 149 -10.28 9.52 -4.92
C LEU A 149 -8.85 9.14 -4.48
N SER A 150 -8.64 7.89 -4.07
CA SER A 150 -7.33 7.39 -3.67
C SER A 150 -6.42 7.15 -4.90
N VAL A 151 -6.97 6.64 -6.01
CA VAL A 151 -6.22 6.44 -7.27
C VAL A 151 -6.18 7.68 -8.16
N ALA A 152 -6.90 8.74 -7.82
CA ALA A 152 -6.75 10.06 -8.47
C ALA A 152 -5.50 10.83 -7.98
N GLN A 153 -4.78 10.30 -6.99
CA GLN A 153 -3.58 10.94 -6.44
C GLN A 153 -2.38 10.82 -7.39
N PRO A 154 -1.41 11.76 -7.33
CA PRO A 154 -0.28 11.79 -8.28
C PRO A 154 0.57 10.50 -8.36
N TRP A 155 0.61 9.71 -7.28
CA TRP A 155 1.37 8.46 -7.26
C TRP A 155 0.82 7.41 -8.23
N ALA A 156 -0.47 7.47 -8.55
CA ALA A 156 -1.16 6.52 -9.39
C ALA A 156 -0.81 6.71 -10.88
N ALA A 157 -0.31 7.89 -11.28
CA ALA A 157 0.13 8.15 -12.65
C ALA A 157 1.44 7.41 -13.03
N ASN A 158 2.05 6.66 -12.09
CA ASN A 158 3.24 5.88 -12.37
C ASN A 158 2.87 4.59 -13.12
N GLU A 159 3.56 4.31 -14.23
CA GLU A 159 3.32 3.14 -15.11
C GLU A 159 3.28 1.80 -14.37
N SER A 160 4.07 1.63 -13.29
CA SER A 160 4.04 0.39 -12.50
C SER A 160 2.66 0.09 -11.89
N TRP A 161 1.82 1.12 -11.69
CA TRP A 161 0.49 0.99 -11.11
C TRP A 161 -0.62 0.82 -12.15
N GLU A 162 -0.36 0.98 -13.44
CA GLU A 162 -1.39 1.03 -14.50
C GLU A 162 -2.36 -0.15 -14.43
N ASN A 163 -1.84 -1.38 -14.49
CA ASN A 163 -2.65 -2.60 -14.41
C ASN A 163 -3.48 -2.69 -13.11
N ILE A 164 -2.93 -2.23 -11.99
CA ILE A 164 -3.65 -2.27 -10.70
C ILE A 164 -4.77 -1.23 -10.67
N ILE A 165 -4.54 -0.07 -11.28
CA ILE A 165 -5.53 1.01 -11.34
C ILE A 165 -6.69 0.61 -12.25
N GLU A 166 -6.42 -0.03 -13.39
CA GLU A 166 -7.46 -0.59 -14.25
C GLU A 166 -8.35 -1.58 -13.50
N GLU A 167 -7.73 -2.48 -12.74
CA GLU A 167 -8.43 -3.45 -11.88
C GLU A 167 -9.27 -2.78 -10.80
N VAL A 168 -8.77 -1.71 -10.19
CA VAL A 168 -9.56 -0.89 -9.24
C VAL A 168 -10.76 -0.26 -9.94
N PHE A 169 -10.62 0.26 -11.16
CA PHE A 169 -11.74 0.84 -11.90
C PHE A 169 -12.79 -0.20 -12.32
N ILE A 170 -12.36 -1.41 -12.69
CA ILE A 170 -13.27 -2.54 -12.92
C ILE A 170 -14.06 -2.82 -11.64
N PHE A 171 -13.36 -2.88 -10.49
CA PHE A 171 -13.98 -3.13 -9.20
C PHE A 171 -14.99 -2.04 -8.81
N THR A 172 -14.62 -0.75 -8.92
CA THR A 172 -15.53 0.36 -8.58
C THR A 172 -16.72 0.43 -9.51
N SER A 173 -16.52 0.18 -10.81
CA SER A 173 -17.60 0.09 -11.80
C SER A 173 -18.58 -1.02 -11.46
N SER A 174 -18.09 -2.20 -11.06
CA SER A 174 -18.93 -3.31 -10.61
C SER A 174 -19.71 -2.98 -9.34
N MET A 175 -19.11 -2.29 -8.37
CA MET A 175 -19.83 -1.82 -7.18
C MET A 175 -21.00 -0.91 -7.54
N ARG A 176 -20.79 0.07 -8.42
CA ARG A 176 -21.85 0.99 -8.86
C ARG A 176 -22.93 0.30 -9.67
N LYS A 177 -22.56 -0.57 -10.61
CA LYS A 177 -23.53 -1.38 -11.37
C LYS A 177 -24.38 -2.25 -10.43
N TYR A 178 -23.76 -2.82 -9.40
CA TYR A 178 -24.52 -3.58 -8.40
C TYR A 178 -25.47 -2.67 -7.62
N ALA A 179 -24.99 -1.50 -7.18
CA ALA A 179 -25.76 -0.51 -6.44
C ALA A 179 -26.99 -0.03 -7.21
N ASN A 180 -26.84 0.33 -8.49
CA ASN A 180 -27.95 0.77 -9.34
C ASN A 180 -29.03 -0.32 -9.53
N ASN A 181 -28.68 -1.59 -9.37
CA ASN A 181 -29.60 -2.73 -9.42
C ASN A 181 -30.17 -3.10 -8.03
N LEU A 182 -29.97 -2.26 -7.02
CA LEU A 182 -30.63 -2.35 -5.71
C LEU A 182 -31.80 -1.37 -5.57
N GLU A 183 -31.83 -0.32 -6.38
CA GLU A 183 -32.97 0.58 -6.56
C GLU A 183 -34.06 -0.09 -7.42
#